data_AF-A0A1R2CQY3-F1
#
_entry.id   AF-A0A1R2CQY3-F1
#
_cell.length_a   1.000
_cell.length_b   1.000
_cell.length_c   1.000
_cell.angle_alpha   90.00
_cell.angle_beta   90.00
_cell.angle_gamma   90.00
#
_symmetry.space_group_name_H-M   'P 1'
#
loop_
_entity.id
_entity.type
_entity.pdbx_description
1 polymer ?
#
loop_
_entity_poly.entity_id
_entity_poly.type
_entity_poly.pdbx_seq_one_letter_code
_entity_poly.pdbx_strand_id
1 'polypeptide(L)'
;MVEVQHVDQVGANVLLFEYNNIESLIMLGELSKKCIRSVTKFTCVGCQEVVVIIRVDESKGYLNLSKKQVTSENIAEYEAKYNKAKSVNSILRHVAETTGTDIEILYETIGWPLYEKY
;
A
#
# COMPACT_ATOMS: atom_id res chain seq x y z
N MET A 1 -2.34 0.12 -1.36
CA MET A 1 -1.49 0.50 -2.52
C MET A 1 -0.04 0.37 -2.13
N VAL A 2 0.78 -0.20 -3.02
CA VAL A 2 2.24 -0.26 -2.84
C VAL A 2 2.96 0.29 -4.06
N GLU A 3 4.17 0.80 -3.88
CA GLU A 3 5.05 1.20 -4.99
C GLU A 3 6.31 0.36 -5.01
N VAL A 4 6.70 -0.07 -6.20
CA VAL A 4 7.88 -0.91 -6.40
C VAL A 4 9.13 -0.04 -6.46
N GLN A 5 10.01 -0.21 -5.48
CA GLN A 5 11.28 0.52 -5.43
C GLN A 5 12.39 -0.22 -6.19
N HIS A 6 12.47 -1.53 -6.01
CA HIS A 6 13.53 -2.33 -6.59
C HIS A 6 13.03 -3.73 -6.95
N VAL A 7 13.61 -4.32 -7.99
CA VAL A 7 13.27 -5.66 -8.44
C VAL A 7 14.54 -6.49 -8.50
N ASP A 8 14.57 -7.54 -7.68
CA ASP A 8 15.68 -8.46 -7.52
C ASP A 8 15.35 -9.87 -8.05
N GLN A 9 16.34 -10.77 -7.99
CA GLN A 9 16.16 -12.19 -8.31
C GLN A 9 15.27 -12.93 -7.30
N VAL A 10 15.08 -12.38 -6.09
CA VAL A 10 14.28 -13.02 -5.01
C VAL A 10 12.84 -12.50 -5.01
N GLY A 11 12.59 -11.30 -5.54
CA GLY A 11 11.28 -10.65 -5.50
C GLY A 11 11.33 -9.17 -5.85
N ALA A 12 10.31 -8.44 -5.45
CA ALA A 12 10.23 -6.99 -5.59
C ALA A 12 10.12 -6.31 -4.24
N ASN A 13 11.02 -5.36 -3.96
CA ASN A 13 10.95 -4.50 -2.79
C ASN A 13 9.95 -3.39 -3.05
N VAL A 14 9.03 -3.21 -2.11
CA VAL A 14 7.91 -2.29 -2.22
C VAL A 14 7.75 -1.46 -0.96
N LEU A 15 7.21 -0.25 -1.12
CA LEU A 15 6.78 0.63 -0.03
C LEU A 15 5.26 0.60 0.09
N LEU A 16 4.74 0.44 1.30
CA LEU A 16 3.31 0.49 1.57
C LEU A 16 2.87 1.93 1.87
N PHE A 17 2.22 2.59 0.92
CA PHE A 17 1.76 3.97 1.10
C PHE A 17 0.72 4.15 2.20
N GLU A 18 -0.10 3.13 2.43
CA GLU A 18 -1.15 3.18 3.46
C GLU A 18 -0.61 3.02 4.88
N TYR A 19 0.60 2.49 5.02
CA TYR A 19 1.21 2.16 6.30
C TYR A 19 2.57 2.85 6.42
N ASN A 20 2.57 4.18 6.38
CA ASN A 20 3.73 5.02 6.60
C ASN A 20 4.99 4.65 5.79
N ASN A 21 4.80 4.19 4.54
CA ASN A 21 5.88 3.76 3.65
C ASN A 21 6.76 2.65 4.24
N ILE A 22 6.18 1.73 5.01
CA ILE A 22 6.92 0.57 5.50
C ILE A 22 7.45 -0.23 4.29
N GLU A 23 8.71 -0.63 4.37
CA GLU A 23 9.37 -1.46 3.37
C GLU A 23 8.96 -2.92 3.52
N SER A 24 8.72 -3.59 2.38
CA SER A 24 8.36 -4.99 2.33
C SER A 24 8.85 -5.65 1.05
N LEU A 25 8.95 -6.98 1.06
CA LEU A 25 9.30 -7.79 -0.11
C LEU A 25 8.08 -8.59 -0.59
N ILE A 26 7.77 -8.49 -1.89
CA ILE A 26 6.87 -9.41 -2.58
C ILE A 26 7.72 -10.54 -3.16
N MET A 27 7.51 -11.77 -2.71
CA MET A 27 8.20 -12.93 -3.26
C MET A 27 7.79 -13.19 -4.72
N LEU A 28 8.72 -13.71 -5.54
CA LEU A 28 8.44 -14.00 -6.95
C LEU A 28 7.20 -14.90 -7.18
N GLY A 29 7.00 -15.91 -6.32
CA GLY A 29 5.86 -16.82 -6.40
C GLY A 29 4.50 -16.14 -6.15
N GLU A 30 4.51 -15.00 -5.47
CA GLU A 30 3.35 -14.21 -5.10
C GLU A 30 3.14 -13.00 -6.03
N LEU A 31 4.02 -12.80 -7.02
CA LEU A 31 4.02 -11.65 -7.92
C LEU A 31 3.06 -11.82 -9.11
N SER A 32 2.84 -13.06 -9.57
CA SER A 32 1.96 -13.34 -10.71
C SER A 32 1.26 -14.70 -10.60
N LYS A 33 0.07 -14.80 -11.19
CA LYS A 33 -0.64 -16.08 -11.38
C LYS A 33 -0.01 -16.93 -12.49
N LYS A 34 0.74 -16.32 -13.42
CA LYS A 34 1.34 -16.98 -14.59
C LYS A 34 2.84 -17.22 -14.37
N CYS A 35 3.42 -18.20 -15.06
CA CYS A 35 4.87 -18.43 -15.04
C CYS A 35 5.62 -17.18 -15.53
N ILE A 36 6.53 -16.70 -14.70
CA ILE A 36 7.32 -15.50 -14.97
C ILE A 36 8.57 -15.91 -15.74
N ARG A 37 8.69 -15.45 -16.99
CA ARG A 37 9.94 -15.57 -17.77
C ARG A 37 10.92 -14.44 -17.45
N SER A 38 10.39 -13.26 -17.08
CA SER A 38 11.16 -12.07 -16.72
C SER A 38 10.31 -11.20 -15.78
N VAL A 39 10.86 -10.85 -14.63
CA VAL A 39 10.17 -10.09 -13.56
C VAL A 39 9.84 -8.67 -14.03
N THR A 40 10.79 -8.05 -14.75
CA THR A 40 10.69 -6.69 -15.31
C THR A 40 9.51 -6.50 -16.26
N LYS A 41 8.94 -7.58 -16.83
CA LYS A 41 7.73 -7.48 -17.67
C LYS A 41 6.43 -7.39 -16.87
N PHE A 42 6.40 -7.91 -15.64
CA PHE A 42 5.19 -7.96 -14.82
C PHE A 42 5.12 -6.84 -13.80
N THR A 43 6.27 -6.30 -13.42
CA THR A 43 6.40 -5.21 -12.47
C THR A 43 7.63 -4.40 -12.84
N CYS A 44 7.44 -3.09 -13.01
CA CYS A 44 8.52 -2.14 -13.21
C CYS A 44 8.71 -1.30 -11.95
N VAL A 45 9.93 -0.79 -11.77
CA VAL A 45 10.22 0.19 -10.72
C VAL A 45 9.37 1.45 -10.93
N GLY A 46 8.82 1.99 -9.85
CA GLY A 46 7.92 3.13 -9.84
C GLY A 46 6.46 2.81 -10.19
N CYS A 47 6.14 1.55 -10.52
CA CYS A 47 4.74 1.15 -10.70
C CYS A 47 4.03 1.03 -9.35
N GLN A 48 2.78 1.50 -9.32
CA GLN A 48 1.89 1.35 -8.18
C GLN A 48 1.00 0.12 -8.38
N GLU A 49 0.91 -0.71 -7.36
CA GLU A 49 0.26 -2.02 -7.43
C GLU A 49 -0.67 -2.23 -6.22
N VAL A 50 -1.74 -2.99 -6.45
CA VAL A 50 -2.61 -3.47 -5.37
C VAL A 50 -2.15 -4.87 -4.96
N VAL A 51 -1.91 -5.05 -3.67
CA VAL A 51 -1.47 -6.31 -3.08
C VAL A 51 -2.26 -6.60 -1.82
N VAL A 52 -2.35 -7.87 -1.46
CA VAL A 52 -2.92 -8.33 -0.19
C VAL A 52 -1.81 -8.75 0.76
N ILE A 53 -2.00 -8.48 2.05
CA ILE A 53 -1.13 -8.97 3.12
C ILE A 53 -1.56 -10.40 3.46
N ILE A 54 -0.64 -11.36 3.37
CA ILE A 54 -0.90 -12.76 3.72
C ILE A 54 -0.52 -13.02 5.17
N ARG A 55 0.65 -12.52 5.59
CA ARG A 55 1.19 -12.71 6.94
C ARG A 55 1.92 -11.45 7.39
N VAL A 56 1.83 -11.18 8.69
CA VAL A 56 2.52 -10.10 9.39
C VAL A 56 3.35 -10.72 10.50
N ASP A 57 4.67 -10.49 10.46
CA ASP A 57 5.59 -10.89 11.51
C ASP A 57 6.02 -9.63 12.30
N GLU A 58 5.25 -9.26 13.31
CA GLU A 58 5.44 -8.02 14.09
C GLU A 58 6.81 -7.95 14.78
N SER A 59 7.36 -9.09 15.22
CA SER A 59 8.66 -9.12 15.92
C SER A 59 9.85 -8.82 15.00
N LYS A 60 9.74 -9.13 13.71
CA LYS A 60 10.82 -8.94 12.73
C LYS A 60 10.54 -7.79 11.77
N GLY A 61 9.32 -7.24 11.79
CA GLY A 61 8.87 -6.23 10.83
C GLY A 61 8.71 -6.77 9.41
N TYR A 62 8.57 -8.08 9.23
CA TYR A 62 8.39 -8.66 7.90
C TYR A 62 6.92 -8.77 7.54
N LEU A 63 6.59 -8.35 6.31
CA LEU A 63 5.27 -8.51 5.72
C LEU A 63 5.38 -9.46 4.53
N ASN A 64 4.52 -10.48 4.51
CA ASN A 64 4.38 -11.33 3.34
C ASN A 64 3.23 -10.82 2.48
N LEU A 65 3.56 -10.36 1.27
CA LEU A 65 2.63 -9.71 0.35
C LEU A 65 2.35 -10.57 -0.88
N SER A 66 1.13 -10.45 -1.43
CA SER A 66 0.76 -11.12 -2.67
C SER A 66 -0.02 -10.24 -3.62
N LYS A 67 0.46 -10.16 -4.85
CA LYS A 67 -0.29 -9.64 -6.01
C LYS A 67 -1.12 -10.75 -6.64
N LYS A 68 -0.63 -11.99 -6.59
CA LYS A 68 -1.27 -13.18 -7.17
C LYS A 68 -2.66 -13.44 -6.60
N GLN A 69 -2.90 -13.17 -5.32
CA GLN A 69 -4.19 -13.44 -4.69
C GLN A 69 -5.26 -12.36 -4.97
N VAL A 70 -4.88 -11.25 -5.59
CA VAL A 70 -5.81 -10.17 -5.90
C VAL A 70 -6.61 -10.52 -7.17
N THR A 71 -7.93 -10.32 -7.10
CA THR A 71 -8.85 -10.44 -8.25
C THR A 71 -9.07 -9.09 -8.90
N SER A 72 -9.46 -9.07 -10.17
CA SER A 72 -9.69 -7.80 -10.90
C SER A 72 -10.79 -6.94 -10.26
N GLU A 73 -11.81 -7.57 -9.69
CA GLU A 73 -12.88 -6.87 -8.94
C GLU A 73 -12.33 -6.18 -7.70
N ASN A 74 -11.49 -6.89 -6.92
CA ASN A 74 -10.85 -6.32 -5.73
C ASN A 74 -9.96 -5.13 -6.09
N ILE A 75 -9.23 -5.18 -7.22
CA ILE A 75 -8.36 -4.08 -7.65
C ILE A 75 -9.16 -2.77 -7.77
N ALA A 76 -10.30 -2.80 -8.47
CA ALA A 76 -11.11 -1.62 -8.69
C ALA A 76 -11.69 -1.06 -7.39
N GLU A 77 -12.17 -1.93 -6.50
CA GLU A 77 -12.71 -1.51 -5.20
C GLU A 77 -11.62 -0.89 -4.31
N TYR A 78 -10.45 -1.53 -4.19
CA TYR A 78 -9.34 -1.03 -3.39
C TYR A 78 -8.76 0.26 -3.96
N GLU A 79 -8.68 0.40 -5.28
CA GLU A 79 -8.22 1.65 -5.91
C GLU A 79 -9.19 2.80 -5.62
N ALA A 80 -10.50 2.56 -5.71
CA ALA A 80 -11.51 3.55 -5.35
C ALA A 80 -11.42 3.94 -3.86
N LYS A 81 -11.22 2.96 -2.97
CA LYS A 81 -11.03 3.21 -1.53
C LYS A 81 -9.76 4.02 -1.26
N TYR A 82 -8.66 3.67 -1.89
CA TYR A 82 -7.39 4.37 -1.75
C TYR A 82 -7.47 5.81 -2.25
N ASN A 83 -8.13 6.05 -3.39
CA ASN A 83 -8.33 7.41 -3.93
C ASN A 83 -9.18 8.30 -2.99
N LYS A 84 -10.20 7.73 -2.34
CA LYS A 84 -10.97 8.42 -1.30
C LYS A 84 -10.10 8.77 -0.11
N ALA A 85 -9.35 7.80 0.42
CA ALA A 85 -8.44 8.02 1.55
C ALA A 85 -7.36 9.07 1.24
N LYS A 86 -6.80 9.07 0.02
CA LYS A 86 -5.84 10.07 -0.44
C LYS A 86 -6.44 11.48 -0.49
N SER A 87 -7.69 11.60 -0.93
CA SER A 87 -8.41 12.87 -0.93
C SER A 87 -8.61 13.39 0.50
N VAL A 88 -9.03 12.52 1.42
CA VAL A 88 -9.17 12.85 2.85
C VAL A 88 -7.83 13.29 3.46
N ASN A 89 -6.74 12.55 3.20
CA ASN A 89 -5.40 12.93 3.66
C ASN A 89 -4.98 14.30 3.13
N SER A 90 -5.26 14.60 1.85
CA SER A 90 -4.95 15.91 1.27
C SER A 90 -5.72 17.05 1.95
N ILE A 91 -6.98 16.81 2.33
CA ILE A 91 -7.80 17.80 3.05
C ILE A 91 -7.25 18.00 4.47
N LEU A 92 -6.99 16.90 5.20
CA LEU A 92 -6.44 16.96 6.55
C LEU A 92 -5.07 17.65 6.57
N ARG A 93 -4.21 17.37 5.58
CA ARG A 93 -2.91 18.05 5.45
C ARG A 93 -3.07 19.55 5.23
N HIS A 94 -4.02 19.96 4.39
CA HIS A 94 -4.27 21.39 4.19
C HIS A 94 -4.79 22.08 5.46
N VAL A 95 -5.63 21.40 6.24
CA VAL A 95 -6.11 21.89 7.54
C VAL A 95 -4.95 21.95 8.55
N ALA A 96 -4.07 20.95 8.58
CA ALA A 96 -2.87 20.92 9.41
C ALA A 96 -1.97 22.14 9.12
N GLU A 97 -1.65 22.37 7.85
CA GLU A 97 -0.84 23.51 7.39
C GLU A 97 -1.47 24.87 7.73
N THR A 98 -2.79 24.98 7.59
CA THR A 98 -3.52 26.24 7.86
C THR A 98 -3.64 26.54 9.35
N THR A 99 -3.83 25.52 10.18
CA THR A 99 -4.02 25.68 11.63
C THR A 99 -2.72 25.58 12.42
N GLY A 100 -1.63 25.12 11.78
CA GLY A 100 -0.35 24.84 12.45
C GLY A 100 -0.42 23.64 13.39
N THR A 101 -1.42 22.77 13.24
CA THR A 101 -1.59 21.56 14.07
C THR A 101 -0.87 20.38 13.44
N ASP A 102 -0.37 19.46 14.25
CA ASP A 102 0.19 18.21 13.74
C ASP A 102 -0.90 17.36 13.05
N ILE A 103 -0.55 16.75 11.92
CA ILE A 103 -1.47 15.94 11.13
C ILE A 103 -1.92 14.68 11.89
N GLU A 104 -1.06 14.12 12.75
CA GLU A 104 -1.37 12.93 13.56
C GLU A 104 -2.53 13.22 14.52
N ILE A 105 -2.51 14.38 15.19
CA ILE A 105 -3.59 14.82 16.09
C ILE A 105 -4.92 14.94 15.34
N LEU A 106 -4.91 15.45 14.11
CA LEU A 106 -6.12 15.55 13.29
C LEU A 106 -6.65 14.16 12.88
N TYR A 107 -5.76 13.20 12.64
CA TYR A 107 -6.15 11.81 12.41
C TYR A 107 -6.76 11.17 13.65
N GLU A 108 -6.16 11.35 14.83
CA GLU A 108 -6.66 10.81 16.10
C GLU A 108 -8.03 11.39 16.49
N THR A 109 -8.21 12.71 16.30
CA THR A 109 -9.42 13.42 16.74
C THR A 109 -10.58 13.37 15.75
N ILE A 110 -10.28 13.34 14.44
CA ILE A 110 -11.28 13.46 13.38
C ILE A 110 -11.22 12.26 12.44
N GLY A 111 -10.04 11.94 11.90
CA GLY A 111 -9.87 10.95 10.85
C GLY A 111 -10.34 9.54 11.23
N TRP A 112 -9.74 8.94 12.27
CA TRP A 112 -10.07 7.59 12.72
C TRP A 112 -11.48 7.46 13.29
N PRO A 113 -11.98 8.40 14.12
CA PRO A 113 -13.36 8.34 14.61
C PRO A 113 -14.41 8.39 13.48
N LEU A 114 -14.16 9.17 12.41
CA LEU A 114 -15.06 9.21 11.26
C LEU A 114 -15.00 7.92 10.44
N TYR A 115 -13.80 7.35 10.26
CA TYR A 115 -13.61 6.11 9.51
C TYR A 115 -14.21 4.88 10.23
N GLU A 116 -14.19 4.85 11.56
CA GLU A 116 -14.82 3.77 12.32
C GLU A 116 -16.36 3.85 12.28
N LYS A 117 -16.90 5.07 12.17
CA LYS A 117 -18.34 5.33 12.18
C LYS A 117 -19.04 5.06 10.83
N TYR A 118 -18.34 5.23 9.71
CA TYR A 118 -18.91 5.18 8.35
C TYR A 118 -18.11 4.28 7.41
#